data_AF-C9Z409-F1
#
_entry.id   AF-C9Z409-F1
#
_cell.length_a   1.000
_cell.length_b   1.000
_cell.length_c   1.000
_cell.angle_alpha   90.00
_cell.angle_beta   90.00
_cell.angle_gamma   90.00
#
_symmetry.space_group_name_H-M   'P 1'
#
loop_
_entity.id
_entity.type
_entity.pdbx_description
1 polymer ?
#
loop_
_entity_poly.entity_id
_entity_poly.type
_entity_poly.pdbx_seq_one_letter_code
_entity_poly.pdbx_strand_id
1 'polypeptide(L)'
;MKRFTALFSAVLLSAGVVLASSGSAQAAACGSGNFCVWTDANFSGMKIEWPGDDHWWESNIADADSSWANHGISGAGIKDHVKVYSSGNLGGHMTICLTPGQEVGYNGAANDDGDSHTWAASC
;
A
#
# COMPACT_ATOMS: atom_id res chain seq x y z
N MET A 1 -1.75 76.36 0.84
CA MET A 1 -2.24 75.00 0.46
C MET A 1 -1.14 74.38 -0.39
N LYS A 2 -0.63 73.16 -0.21
CA LYS A 2 -1.20 71.90 0.29
C LYS A 2 -0.01 71.00 0.68
N ARG A 3 -0.07 70.36 1.85
CA ARG A 3 0.91 69.37 2.32
C ARG A 3 0.68 68.06 1.55
N PHE A 4 1.74 67.39 1.11
CA PHE A 4 1.64 66.02 0.61
C PHE A 4 2.45 65.09 1.51
N THR A 5 1.70 64.27 2.23
CA THR A 5 2.10 63.31 3.24
C THR A 5 2.72 62.07 2.56
N ALA A 6 3.75 61.53 3.20
CA ALA A 6 4.47 60.31 2.83
C ALA A 6 3.59 59.05 2.84
N LEU A 7 3.95 58.05 2.03
CA LEU A 7 3.68 56.64 2.30
C LEU A 7 4.84 55.77 1.76
N PHE A 8 5.64 55.20 2.66
CA PHE A 8 6.55 54.10 2.39
C PHE A 8 5.74 52.79 2.50
N SER A 9 5.64 52.03 1.41
CA SER A 9 5.06 50.68 1.44
C SER A 9 6.19 49.65 1.46
N ALA A 10 6.50 49.14 2.65
CA ALA A 10 7.36 47.97 2.80
C ALA A 10 6.53 46.71 2.50
N VAL A 11 6.79 46.07 1.36
CA VAL A 11 6.22 44.75 1.02
C VAL A 11 7.07 43.69 1.71
N LEU A 12 6.55 43.12 2.80
CA LEU A 12 7.12 41.94 3.44
C LEU A 12 6.69 40.71 2.62
N LEU A 13 7.63 40.13 1.88
CA LEU A 13 7.46 38.80 1.28
C LEU A 13 7.57 37.75 2.38
N SER A 14 6.43 37.31 2.91
CA SER A 14 6.34 36.16 3.80
C SER A 14 6.63 34.89 3.01
N ALA A 15 7.88 34.43 3.02
CA ALA A 15 8.26 33.11 2.55
C ALA A 15 7.65 32.07 3.52
N GLY A 16 6.46 31.57 3.18
CA GLY A 16 5.87 30.42 3.85
C GLY A 16 6.69 29.18 3.54
N VAL A 17 7.61 28.82 4.42
CA VAL A 17 8.28 27.51 4.39
C VAL A 17 7.21 26.48 4.73
N VAL A 18 6.69 25.79 3.71
CA VAL A 18 5.91 24.57 3.91
C VAL A 18 6.92 23.52 4.38
N LEU A 19 7.02 23.32 5.69
CA LEU A 19 7.70 22.17 6.26
C LEU A 19 6.89 20.94 5.86
N ALA A 20 7.31 20.28 4.79
CA ALA A 20 6.84 18.94 4.47
C ALA A 20 7.24 18.05 5.66
N SER A 21 6.30 17.78 6.56
CA SER A 21 6.48 16.80 7.61
C SER A 21 6.64 15.45 6.94
N SER A 22 7.87 14.92 6.93
CA SER A 22 8.11 13.52 6.63
C SER A 22 7.43 12.70 7.72
N GLY A 23 6.19 12.30 7.48
CA GLY A 23 5.52 11.33 8.33
C GLY A 23 6.40 10.08 8.40
N SER A 24 6.65 9.57 9.61
CA SER A 24 7.24 8.24 9.76
C SER A 24 6.40 7.25 8.97
N ALA A 25 7.01 6.53 8.03
CA ALA A 25 6.34 5.43 7.35
C ALA A 25 5.84 4.46 8.42
N GLN A 26 4.52 4.40 8.60
CA GLN A 26 3.90 3.47 9.52
C GLN A 26 3.92 2.10 8.87
N ALA A 27 4.50 1.12 9.58
CA ALA A 27 4.44 -0.26 9.16
C ALA A 27 2.99 -0.69 8.99
N ALA A 28 2.73 -1.57 8.02
CA ALA A 28 1.40 -2.04 7.73
C ALA A 28 0.80 -2.73 8.97
N ALA A 29 -0.47 -2.43 9.29
CA ALA A 29 -1.19 -3.03 10.40
C ALA A 29 -1.66 -4.46 10.04
N CYS A 30 -0.69 -5.37 9.84
CA CYS A 30 -0.89 -6.76 9.47
C CYS A 30 -0.51 -7.70 10.62
N GLY A 31 -1.33 -8.72 10.89
CA GLY A 31 -1.02 -9.70 11.93
C GLY A 31 0.12 -10.63 11.50
N SER A 32 1.02 -10.97 12.43
CA SER A 32 2.04 -12.00 12.19
C SER A 32 1.41 -13.31 11.70
N GLY A 33 2.00 -13.90 10.66
CA GLY A 33 1.50 -15.07 9.96
C GLY A 33 0.44 -14.80 8.90
N ASN A 34 0.09 -13.53 8.63
CA ASN A 34 -0.92 -13.18 7.64
C ASN A 34 -0.34 -12.48 6.42
N PHE A 35 -1.07 -12.62 5.32
CA PHE A 35 -1.01 -11.75 4.17
C PHE A 35 -2.17 -10.74 4.28
N CYS A 36 -1.86 -9.45 4.18
CA CYS A 36 -2.85 -8.39 4.29
C CYS A 36 -2.88 -7.56 3.01
N VAL A 37 -4.09 -7.17 2.62
CA VAL A 37 -4.36 -6.39 1.41
C VAL A 37 -5.33 -5.27 1.75
N TRP A 38 -5.12 -4.13 1.15
CA TRP A 38 -5.90 -2.92 1.37
C TRP A 38 -6.45 -2.36 0.07
N THR A 39 -7.65 -1.80 0.14
CA THR A 39 -8.30 -1.20 -1.03
C THR A 39 -7.63 0.07 -1.53
N ASP A 40 -6.88 0.76 -0.65
CA ASP A 40 -6.21 2.01 -1.01
C ASP A 40 -4.69 1.89 -0.83
N ALA A 41 -3.96 2.79 -1.48
CA ALA A 41 -2.51 2.88 -1.36
C ALA A 41 -2.07 3.25 0.08
N ASN A 42 -0.86 2.84 0.45
CA ASN A 42 -0.20 3.11 1.73
C ASN A 42 -0.97 2.56 2.95
N PHE A 43 -1.52 1.36 2.81
CA PHE A 43 -2.16 0.59 3.88
C PHE A 43 -3.39 1.28 4.48
N SER A 44 -4.14 2.02 3.65
CA SER A 44 -5.38 2.69 4.03
C SER A 44 -6.61 2.02 3.40
N GLY A 45 -7.81 2.51 3.73
CA GLY A 45 -9.05 1.92 3.24
C GLY A 45 -9.43 0.65 3.98
N MET A 46 -10.23 -0.20 3.34
CA MET A 46 -10.64 -1.48 3.92
C MET A 46 -9.48 -2.47 3.83
N LYS A 47 -9.22 -3.17 4.93
CA LYS A 47 -8.23 -4.25 5.01
C LYS A 47 -8.91 -5.61 4.98
N ILE A 48 -8.35 -6.54 4.23
CA ILE A 48 -8.59 -7.97 4.39
C ILE A 48 -7.27 -8.67 4.71
N GLU A 49 -7.31 -9.71 5.53
CA GLU A 49 -6.12 -10.48 5.89
C GLU A 49 -6.40 -12.00 5.91
N TRP A 50 -5.40 -12.77 5.47
CA TRP A 50 -5.49 -14.23 5.35
C TRP A 50 -4.26 -14.93 5.93
N PRO A 51 -4.45 -15.98 6.74
CA PRO A 51 -3.35 -16.83 7.22
C PRO A 51 -2.96 -17.96 6.25
N GLY A 52 -3.70 -18.11 5.14
CA GLY A 52 -3.54 -19.20 4.18
C GLY A 52 -3.98 -18.77 2.79
N ASP A 53 -4.03 -19.72 1.85
CA ASP A 53 -4.44 -19.45 0.48
C ASP A 53 -5.89 -18.95 0.40
N ASP A 54 -6.18 -18.07 -0.56
CA ASP A 54 -7.54 -17.72 -0.94
C ASP A 54 -7.63 -17.65 -2.47
N HIS A 55 -8.41 -18.58 -3.02
CA HIS A 55 -8.56 -18.74 -4.46
C HIS A 55 -9.72 -17.93 -5.03
N TRP A 56 -10.45 -17.17 -4.22
CA TRP A 56 -11.57 -16.36 -4.69
C TRP A 56 -11.76 -15.15 -3.78
N TRP A 57 -11.15 -14.02 -4.14
CA TRP A 57 -11.39 -12.78 -3.42
C TRP A 57 -12.83 -12.32 -3.60
N GLU A 58 -13.42 -11.86 -2.50
CA GLU A 58 -14.76 -11.30 -2.52
C GLU A 58 -14.76 -9.94 -3.23
N SER A 59 -15.89 -9.58 -3.83
CA SER A 59 -16.06 -8.36 -4.67
C SER A 59 -15.70 -7.03 -4.00
N ASN A 60 -15.52 -7.02 -2.69
CA ASN A 60 -15.10 -5.83 -1.95
C ASN A 60 -13.58 -5.60 -1.94
N ILE A 61 -12.76 -6.60 -2.33
CA ILE A 61 -11.30 -6.48 -2.45
C ILE A 61 -10.77 -6.92 -3.82
N ALA A 62 -11.49 -7.82 -4.50
CA ALA A 62 -11.23 -8.19 -5.90
C ALA A 62 -11.21 -6.93 -6.78
N ASP A 63 -10.19 -6.83 -7.65
CA ASP A 63 -9.95 -5.69 -8.55
C ASP A 63 -9.91 -4.32 -7.84
N ALA A 64 -9.61 -4.30 -6.53
CA ALA A 64 -9.59 -3.08 -5.74
C ALA A 64 -8.36 -2.98 -4.84
N ASP A 65 -7.41 -3.91 -4.92
CA ASP A 65 -6.22 -3.92 -4.09
C ASP A 65 -5.17 -2.90 -4.53
N SER A 66 -4.74 -2.05 -3.61
CA SER A 66 -3.81 -0.97 -3.89
C SER A 66 -2.56 -0.98 -3.00
N SER A 67 -2.56 -1.77 -1.92
CA SER A 67 -1.37 -2.02 -1.11
C SER A 67 -1.41 -3.37 -0.39
N TRP A 68 -0.24 -3.92 -0.09
CA TRP A 68 -0.06 -5.31 0.34
C TRP A 68 1.02 -5.44 1.40
N ALA A 69 0.86 -6.38 2.33
CA ALA A 69 1.88 -6.74 3.31
C ALA A 69 1.92 -8.25 3.51
N ASN A 70 3.11 -8.83 3.41
CA ASN A 70 3.36 -10.22 3.73
C ASN A 70 4.06 -10.30 5.10
N HIS A 71 3.31 -10.62 6.15
CA HIS A 71 3.85 -10.85 7.49
C HIS A 71 3.94 -12.35 7.81
N GLY A 72 4.14 -13.18 6.79
CA GLY A 72 4.29 -14.62 6.91
C GLY A 72 5.43 -15.05 7.82
N ILE A 73 5.32 -16.27 8.37
CA ILE A 73 6.34 -16.87 9.22
C ILE A 73 7.27 -17.70 8.34
N SER A 74 8.55 -17.32 8.29
CA SER A 74 9.59 -18.09 7.59
C SER A 74 10.07 -19.28 8.40
N GLY A 75 10.46 -20.35 7.70
CA GLY A 75 11.03 -21.55 8.29
C GLY A 75 11.38 -22.61 7.25
N ALA A 76 12.14 -23.62 7.65
CA ALA A 76 12.50 -24.72 6.75
C ALA A 76 11.24 -25.44 6.24
N GLY A 77 11.07 -25.47 4.91
CA GLY A 77 9.91 -26.10 4.27
C GLY A 77 8.61 -25.31 4.35
N ILE A 78 8.62 -24.10 4.91
CA ILE A 78 7.45 -23.23 4.97
C ILE A 78 7.37 -22.41 3.68
N LYS A 79 6.19 -22.37 3.08
CA LYS A 79 5.87 -21.44 1.99
C LYS A 79 5.56 -20.09 2.62
N ASP A 80 6.47 -19.13 2.44
CA ASP A 80 6.44 -17.84 3.12
C ASP A 80 6.38 -16.65 2.16
N HIS A 81 6.37 -16.90 0.85
CA HIS A 81 6.10 -15.90 -0.17
C HIS A 81 4.62 -15.87 -0.50
N VAL A 82 4.10 -14.74 -0.96
CA VAL A 82 2.72 -14.64 -1.42
C VAL A 82 2.72 -14.27 -2.90
N LYS A 83 1.98 -15.03 -3.71
CA LYS A 83 1.70 -14.70 -5.12
C LYS A 83 0.24 -14.30 -5.26
N VAL A 84 0.00 -13.11 -5.78
CA VAL A 84 -1.34 -12.60 -6.14
C VAL A 84 -1.54 -12.76 -7.64
N TYR A 85 -2.76 -13.12 -8.02
CA TYR A 85 -3.16 -13.43 -9.38
C TYR A 85 -4.37 -12.61 -9.80
N SER A 86 -4.43 -12.27 -11.09
CA SER A 86 -5.45 -11.39 -11.68
C SER A 86 -6.79 -12.04 -11.98
N SER A 87 -6.99 -13.27 -11.50
CA SER A 87 -8.25 -13.98 -11.66
C SER A 87 -8.41 -14.98 -10.53
N GLY A 88 -9.65 -15.29 -10.19
CA GLY A 88 -9.98 -16.39 -9.28
C GLY A 88 -9.32 -17.72 -9.70
N ASN A 89 -9.19 -18.62 -8.74
CA ASN A 89 -8.57 -19.94 -8.83
C ASN A 89 -7.08 -19.92 -9.23
N LEU A 90 -6.33 -18.91 -8.79
CA LEU A 90 -4.92 -18.70 -9.16
C LEU A 90 -4.71 -18.61 -10.69
N GLY A 91 -5.73 -18.09 -11.39
CA GLY A 91 -5.73 -17.94 -12.84
C GLY A 91 -5.08 -16.64 -13.31
N GLY A 92 -5.25 -16.31 -14.59
CA GLY A 92 -4.75 -15.04 -15.12
C GLY A 92 -3.22 -14.92 -15.04
N HIS A 93 -2.74 -13.69 -14.86
CA HIS A 93 -1.32 -13.41 -14.68
C HIS A 93 -1.01 -13.10 -13.21
N MET A 94 0.23 -13.34 -12.78
CA MET A 94 0.67 -12.97 -11.44
C MET A 94 0.90 -11.45 -11.40
N THR A 95 0.16 -10.76 -10.54
CA THR A 95 0.18 -9.28 -10.45
C THR A 95 1.34 -8.82 -9.58
N ILE A 96 1.53 -9.48 -8.44
CA ILE A 96 2.61 -9.20 -7.51
C ILE A 96 3.04 -10.47 -6.78
N CYS A 97 4.32 -10.53 -6.43
CA CYS A 97 4.84 -11.51 -5.50
C CYS A 97 5.60 -10.82 -4.38
N LEU A 98 5.28 -11.18 -3.14
CA LEU A 98 5.84 -10.59 -1.93
C LEU A 98 6.72 -11.60 -1.21
N THR A 99 7.96 -11.21 -0.91
CA THR A 99 8.84 -11.96 -0.01
C THR A 99 8.38 -11.82 1.45
N PRO A 100 8.79 -12.71 2.37
CA PRO A 100 8.44 -12.59 3.78
C PRO A 100 8.88 -11.25 4.37
N GLY A 101 8.00 -10.59 5.11
CA GLY A 101 8.23 -9.26 5.70
C GLY A 101 8.12 -8.09 4.72
N GLN A 102 7.82 -8.34 3.44
CA GLN A 102 7.71 -7.27 2.46
C GLN A 102 6.38 -6.52 2.62
N GLU A 103 6.47 -5.20 2.58
CA GLU A 103 5.33 -4.29 2.54
C GLU A 103 5.42 -3.43 1.28
N VAL A 104 4.35 -3.39 0.50
CA VAL A 104 4.25 -2.64 -0.74
C VAL A 104 3.10 -1.65 -0.61
N GLY A 105 3.44 -0.38 -0.38
CA GLY A 105 2.45 0.69 -0.23
C GLY A 105 1.74 1.07 -1.53
N TYR A 106 2.31 0.75 -2.69
CA TYR A 106 1.68 0.94 -4.00
C TYR A 106 2.49 0.25 -5.10
N ASN A 107 1.82 -0.29 -6.12
CA ASN A 107 2.45 -0.79 -7.34
C ASN A 107 1.49 -0.60 -8.53
N GLY A 108 1.80 0.32 -9.43
CA GLY A 108 0.92 0.65 -10.55
C GLY A 108 0.69 -0.47 -11.57
N ALA A 109 1.51 -1.53 -11.58
CA ALA A 109 1.29 -2.71 -12.43
C ALA A 109 0.40 -3.78 -11.79
N ALA A 110 0.21 -3.73 -10.47
CA ALA A 110 -0.58 -4.69 -9.71
C ALA A 110 -1.84 -4.08 -9.07
N ASN A 111 -2.00 -2.76 -9.18
CA ASN A 111 -3.07 -2.00 -8.55
C ASN A 111 -4.42 -2.32 -9.19
N ASP A 112 -5.42 -2.59 -8.36
CA ASP A 112 -6.81 -2.88 -8.75
C ASP A 112 -6.88 -4.05 -9.73
N ASP A 113 -6.06 -5.08 -9.52
CA ASP A 113 -5.89 -6.20 -10.46
C ASP A 113 -5.76 -7.55 -9.74
N GLY A 114 -5.81 -7.61 -8.41
CA GLY A 114 -5.74 -8.84 -7.63
C GLY A 114 -7.11 -9.48 -7.39
N ASP A 115 -7.14 -10.81 -7.46
CA ASP A 115 -8.40 -11.58 -7.47
C ASP A 115 -8.29 -12.94 -6.74
N SER A 116 -7.06 -13.42 -6.54
CA SER A 116 -6.76 -14.57 -5.69
C SER A 116 -5.28 -14.58 -5.29
N HIS A 117 -4.93 -15.39 -4.29
CA HIS A 117 -3.55 -15.57 -3.86
C HIS A 117 -3.24 -16.96 -3.32
N THR A 118 -1.94 -17.28 -3.29
CA THR A 118 -1.41 -18.45 -2.60
C THR A 118 -0.07 -18.17 -1.94
N TRP A 119 0.19 -18.89 -0.86
CA TRP A 119 1.51 -19.01 -0.25
C TRP A 119 2.40 -19.93 -1.09
N ALA A 120 3.58 -19.44 -1.44
CA ALA A 120 4.56 -20.08 -2.31
C ALA A 120 5.94 -20.22 -1.64
N ALA A 121 6.76 -21.12 -2.18
CA ALA A 121 8.14 -21.31 -1.69
C ALA A 121 9.12 -20.23 -2.20
N SER A 122 8.73 -19.49 -3.24
CA SER A 122 9.50 -18.39 -3.81
C SER A 122 8.60 -17.51 -4.66
N CYS A 123 9.07 -16.28 -4.93
CA CYS A 123 8.78 -15.60 -6.18
C CYS A 123 9.55 -16.33 -7.31
#